data_AF-A0AAW0UAU3-F1
#
_entry.id   AF-A0AAW0UAU3-F1
#
_cell.length_a   1.000
_cell.length_b   1.000
_cell.length_c   1.000
_cell.angle_alpha   90.00
_cell.angle_beta   90.00
_cell.angle_gamma   90.00
#
_symmetry.space_group_name_H-M   'P 1'
#
loop_
_entity.id
_entity.type
_entity.pdbx_description
1 polymer ?
#
loop_
_entity_poly.entity_id
_entity_poly.type
_entity_poly.pdbx_seq_one_letter_code
_entity_poly.pdbx_strand_id
1 'polypeptide(L)'
;MEVALLDVRKEITFCRKVNIPIIGLVENMTTFVCPKCKTKTAIFPATTGGGPQLAEDTGVPLLGQLPLDPRVAQACDEGTNILTQEPDAAVTQAYKDIANKIKEYCEAQSQEAT
;
A
#
# COMPACT_ATOMS: atom_id res chain seq x y z
N MET A 1 1.46 13.80 -0.26
CA MET A 1 1.82 12.89 -1.38
C MET A 1 1.26 13.36 -2.74
N GLU A 2 0.94 14.64 -2.94
CA GLU A 2 0.28 15.11 -4.19
C GLU A 2 1.11 14.85 -5.46
N VAL A 3 2.42 15.12 -5.42
CA VAL A 3 3.32 14.83 -6.56
C VAL A 3 3.30 13.34 -6.92
N ALA A 4 3.34 12.47 -5.90
CA ALA A 4 3.26 11.02 -6.12
C ALA A 4 1.92 10.60 -6.73
N LEU A 5 0.79 11.21 -6.34
CA LEU A 5 -0.52 10.91 -6.92
C LEU A 5 -0.58 11.29 -8.41
N LEU A 6 0.06 12.39 -8.82
CA LEU A 6 0.14 12.79 -10.23
C LEU A 6 0.92 11.78 -11.06
N ASP A 7 2.01 11.24 -10.53
CA ASP A 7 2.79 10.22 -11.23
C ASP A 7 2.04 8.89 -11.29
N VAL A 8 1.39 8.46 -10.19
CA VAL A 8 0.55 7.25 -10.20
C VAL A 8 -0.61 7.36 -11.20
N ARG A 9 -1.24 8.54 -11.39
CA ARG A 9 -2.26 8.74 -12.44
C ARG A 9 -1.70 8.49 -13.85
N LYS A 10 -0.47 8.92 -14.12
CA LYS A 10 0.20 8.67 -15.40
C LYS A 10 0.51 7.18 -15.57
N GLU A 11 1.01 6.52 -14.52
CA GLU A 11 1.30 5.09 -14.55
C GLU A 11 0.05 4.24 -14.78
N ILE A 12 -1.08 4.55 -14.13
CA ILE A 12 -2.37 3.88 -14.39
C ILE A 12 -2.76 4.03 -15.86
N THR A 13 -2.63 5.25 -16.41
CA THR A 13 -2.94 5.52 -17.82
C THR A 13 -2.01 4.73 -18.75
N PHE A 14 -0.72 4.65 -18.42
CA PHE A 14 0.26 3.89 -19.16
C PHE A 14 -0.06 2.40 -19.15
N CYS A 15 -0.22 1.78 -17.97
CA CYS A 15 -0.55 0.36 -17.84
C CYS A 15 -1.80 -0.03 -18.64
N ARG A 16 -2.84 0.82 -18.61
CA ARG A 16 -4.05 0.61 -19.45
C ARG A 16 -3.76 0.66 -20.94
N LYS A 17 -2.94 1.61 -21.40
CA LYS A 17 -2.59 1.75 -22.82
C LYS A 17 -1.81 0.55 -23.35
N VAL A 18 -0.95 -0.05 -22.52
CA VAL A 18 -0.13 -1.20 -22.91
C VAL A 18 -0.71 -2.55 -22.45
N ASN A 19 -1.96 -2.56 -21.97
CA ASN A 19 -2.67 -3.74 -21.48
C ASN A 19 -1.94 -4.52 -20.36
N ILE A 20 -1.27 -3.81 -19.46
CA ILE A 20 -0.71 -4.39 -18.24
C ILE A 20 -1.82 -4.43 -17.16
N PRO A 21 -2.15 -5.60 -16.59
CA PRO A 21 -3.12 -5.71 -15.50
C PRO A 21 -2.68 -4.93 -14.27
N ILE A 22 -3.61 -4.17 -13.68
CA ILE A 22 -3.37 -3.41 -12.46
C ILE A 22 -4.14 -4.09 -11.33
N ILE A 23 -3.42 -4.78 -10.44
CA ILE A 23 -4.01 -5.49 -9.30
C ILE A 23 -4.66 -4.51 -8.32
N GLY A 24 -4.00 -3.37 -8.08
CA GLY A 24 -4.53 -2.30 -7.24
C GLY A 24 -3.48 -1.29 -6.78
N LEU A 25 -3.90 -0.34 -5.96
CA LEU A 25 -3.08 0.69 -5.35
C LEU A 25 -2.68 0.33 -3.91
N VAL A 26 -1.46 0.69 -3.53
CA VAL A 26 -1.01 0.67 -2.14
C VAL A 26 -0.52 2.07 -1.81
N GLU A 27 -1.05 2.65 -0.74
CA GLU A 27 -0.61 3.96 -0.26
C GLU A 27 0.33 3.81 0.94
N ASN A 28 1.58 4.24 0.77
CA ASN A 28 2.60 4.14 1.82
C ASN A 28 2.62 5.36 2.74
N MET A 29 3.17 5.19 3.94
CA MET A 29 3.46 6.26 4.90
C MET A 29 2.23 7.09 5.33
N THR A 30 1.05 6.46 5.39
CA THR A 30 -0.23 7.16 5.60
C THR A 30 -0.42 7.68 7.02
N THR A 31 0.08 6.94 8.01
CA THR A 31 -0.05 7.28 9.43
C THR A 31 1.23 6.92 10.18
N PHE A 32 1.68 7.79 11.06
CA PHE A 32 2.70 7.48 12.05
C PHE A 32 2.06 7.27 13.42
N VAL A 33 2.43 6.18 14.09
CA VAL A 33 2.00 5.90 15.47
C VAL A 33 3.15 6.26 16.39
N CYS A 34 2.98 7.28 17.23
CA CYS A 34 4.02 7.64 18.19
C CYS A 34 4.27 6.46 19.16
N PRO A 35 5.51 5.95 19.28
CA PRO A 35 5.79 4.80 20.13
C PRO A 35 5.55 5.10 21.62
N LYS A 36 5.69 6.37 22.03
CA LYS A 36 5.56 6.85 23.41
C LYS A 36 4.12 7.10 23.84
N CYS A 37 3.34 7.85 23.06
CA CYS A 37 1.97 8.25 23.44
C CYS A 37 0.86 7.56 22.63
N LYS A 38 1.21 6.74 21.63
CA LYS A 38 0.27 6.02 20.74
C LYS A 38 -0.62 6.90 19.86
N THR A 39 -0.43 8.22 19.89
CA THR A 39 -1.10 9.14 18.97
C THR A 39 -0.80 8.76 17.52
N LYS A 40 -1.86 8.66 16.73
CA LYS A 40 -1.81 8.49 15.28
C LYS A 40 -1.77 9.87 14.62
N THR A 41 -0.77 10.11 13.80
CA THR A 41 -0.60 11.37 13.08
C THR A 41 -0.45 11.09 11.59
N ALA A 42 -1.25 11.75 10.76
CA ALA A 42 -1.00 11.81 9.32
C ALA A 42 0.19 12.76 9.10
N ILE A 43 1.37 12.21 8.85
CA ILE A 43 2.58 13.03 8.62
C ILE A 43 2.47 13.81 7.32
N PHE A 44 1.81 13.22 6.32
CA PHE A 44 1.52 13.87 5.04
C PHE A 44 0.00 13.96 4.87
N PRO A 45 -0.66 14.95 5.48
CA PRO A 45 -2.11 15.08 5.37
C PRO A 45 -2.50 15.23 3.89
N ALA A 46 -3.44 14.41 3.44
CA ALA A 46 -3.97 14.48 2.10
C ALA A 46 -4.93 15.68 2.00
N THR A 47 -4.66 16.59 1.07
CA THR A 47 -5.54 17.73 0.79
C THR A 47 -6.67 17.37 -0.18
N THR A 48 -6.52 16.26 -0.91
CA THR A 48 -7.41 15.81 -1.98
C THR A 48 -7.99 14.41 -1.73
N GLY A 49 -7.83 13.85 -0.53
CA GLY A 49 -8.30 12.51 -0.20
C GLY A 49 -7.32 11.36 -0.50
N GLY A 50 -6.18 11.62 -1.14
CA GLY A 50 -5.05 10.69 -1.19
C GLY A 50 -5.27 9.47 -2.10
N GLY A 51 -4.66 8.34 -1.73
CA GLY A 51 -4.83 7.04 -2.38
C GLY A 51 -6.31 6.60 -2.50
N PRO A 52 -7.16 6.74 -1.47
CA PRO A 52 -8.59 6.43 -1.55
C PRO A 52 -9.32 7.20 -2.65
N GLN A 53 -9.11 8.53 -2.74
CA GLN A 53 -9.75 9.32 -3.80
C GLN A 53 -9.24 8.92 -5.18
N LEU A 54 -7.93 8.67 -5.31
CA LEU A 54 -7.35 8.21 -6.58
C LEU A 54 -7.91 6.85 -7.02
N ALA A 55 -8.13 5.94 -6.08
CA ALA A 55 -8.76 4.65 -6.34
C ALA A 55 -10.19 4.81 -6.87
N GLU A 56 -10.98 5.69 -6.25
CA GLU A 56 -12.33 6.03 -6.71
C GLU A 56 -12.32 6.65 -8.11
N ASP A 57 -11.51 7.69 -8.32
CA ASP A 57 -11.42 8.43 -9.59
C ASP A 57 -11.03 7.54 -10.76
N THR A 58 -10.18 6.54 -10.49
CA THR A 58 -9.61 5.68 -11.55
C THR A 58 -10.33 4.35 -11.67
N GLY A 59 -11.13 3.94 -10.69
CA GLY A 59 -11.69 2.59 -10.60
C GLY A 59 -10.66 1.49 -10.34
N VAL A 60 -9.45 1.84 -9.91
CA VAL A 60 -8.41 0.87 -9.51
C VAL A 60 -8.58 0.60 -8.01
N PRO A 61 -8.67 -0.66 -7.56
CA PRO A 61 -8.95 -0.95 -6.15
C PRO A 61 -7.80 -0.53 -5.24
N LEU A 62 -8.11 0.01 -4.06
CA LEU A 62 -7.13 0.24 -3.01
C LEU A 62 -6.91 -1.06 -2.22
N LEU A 63 -5.71 -1.63 -2.34
CA LEU A 63 -5.34 -2.87 -1.65
C LEU A 63 -5.08 -2.61 -0.16
N GLY A 64 -4.47 -1.47 0.17
CA GLY A 64 -4.27 -1.10 1.56
C GLY A 64 -3.43 0.17 1.72
N GLN A 65 -3.28 0.53 2.99
CA GLN A 65 -2.51 1.69 3.43
C GLN A 65 -1.46 1.22 4.44
N LEU A 66 -0.19 1.54 4.19
CA LEU A 66 0.91 1.18 5.08
C LEU A 66 1.25 2.36 6.01
N PRO A 67 1.33 2.15 7.33
CA PRO A 67 1.79 3.18 8.26
C PRO A 67 3.29 3.44 8.06
N LEU A 68 3.74 4.64 8.45
CA LEU A 68 5.16 4.94 8.56
C LEU A 68 5.70 4.28 9.83
N ASP A 69 6.51 3.24 9.67
CA ASP A 69 7.17 2.53 10.77
C ASP A 69 8.69 2.50 10.52
N PRO A 70 9.50 3.21 11.33
CA PRO A 70 10.95 3.24 11.17
C PRO A 70 11.62 1.86 11.19
N ARG A 71 10.98 0.88 11.85
CA ARG A 71 11.49 -0.49 11.93
C ARG A 71 11.51 -1.19 10.58
N VAL A 72 10.67 -0.77 9.62
CA VAL A 72 10.70 -1.33 8.26
C VAL A 72 12.02 -0.98 7.58
N ALA A 73 12.41 0.30 7.63
CA ALA A 73 13.67 0.76 7.05
C ALA A 73 14.87 0.09 7.75
N GLN A 74 14.84 0.04 9.08
CA GLN A 74 15.87 -0.65 9.86
C GLN A 74 16.00 -2.13 9.48
N ALA A 75 14.89 -2.86 9.37
CA ALA A 75 14.92 -4.26 8.97
C ALA A 75 15.49 -4.45 7.55
N CYS A 76 15.17 -3.55 6.61
CA CYS A 76 15.78 -3.55 5.28
C CYS A 76 17.30 -3.32 5.32
N ASP A 77 17.77 -2.36 6.11
CA ASP A 77 19.20 -2.05 6.25
C ASP A 77 19.97 -3.20 6.91
N GLU A 78 19.36 -3.88 7.88
CA GLU A 78 19.94 -5.02 8.61
C GLU A 78 19.77 -6.36 7.87
N GLY A 79 19.05 -6.39 6.75
CA GLY A 79 18.75 -7.62 6.01
C GLY A 79 17.84 -8.59 6.77
N THR A 80 16.99 -8.08 7.65
CA THR A 80 16.06 -8.87 8.46
C THR A 80 14.60 -8.70 8.01
N ASN A 81 13.71 -9.57 8.52
CA ASN A 81 12.30 -9.57 8.15
C ASN A 81 11.41 -9.09 9.31
N ILE A 82 10.94 -7.85 9.19
CA ILE A 82 10.02 -7.25 10.17
C ILE A 82 8.73 -8.07 10.35
N LEU A 83 8.25 -8.74 9.30
CA LEU A 83 7.00 -9.51 9.38
C LEU A 83 7.11 -10.70 10.34
N THR A 84 8.32 -11.22 10.54
CA THR A 84 8.61 -12.31 11.48
C THR A 84 9.04 -11.81 12.85
N GLN A 85 9.77 -10.69 12.91
CA GLN A 85 10.26 -10.12 14.17
C GLN A 85 9.15 -9.41 14.95
N GLU A 86 8.22 -8.78 14.25
CA GLU A 86 7.16 -7.95 14.80
C GLU A 86 5.78 -8.41 14.29
N PRO A 87 5.35 -9.65 14.60
CA PRO A 87 4.14 -10.25 14.03
C PRO A 87 2.86 -9.47 14.35
N ASP A 88 2.84 -8.76 15.49
CA ASP A 88 1.68 -8.01 15.99
C ASP A 88 1.72 -6.52 15.66
N ALA A 89 2.77 -6.05 14.98
CA ALA A 89 2.85 -4.64 14.59
C ALA A 89 1.80 -4.30 13.53
N ALA A 90 1.25 -3.08 13.62
CA ALA A 90 0.25 -2.58 12.67
C ALA A 90 0.74 -2.64 11.21
N VAL A 91 2.04 -2.40 10.98
CA VAL A 91 2.64 -2.50 9.66
C VAL A 91 2.66 -3.94 9.13
N THR A 92 2.95 -4.92 9.99
CA THR A 92 2.96 -6.34 9.64
C THR A 92 1.56 -6.83 9.27
N GLN A 93 0.54 -6.43 10.02
CA GLN A 93 -0.85 -6.75 9.70
C GLN A 93 -1.27 -6.14 8.37
N ALA A 94 -0.95 -4.86 8.12
CA ALA A 94 -1.25 -4.21 6.86
C ALA A 94 -0.55 -4.88 5.65
N TYR A 95 0.70 -5.31 5.80
CA TYR A 95 1.39 -6.11 4.76
C TYR A 95 0.69 -7.44 4.50
N LYS A 96 0.27 -8.18 5.55
CA LYS A 96 -0.44 -9.45 5.42
C LYS A 96 -1.77 -9.28 4.71
N ASP A 97 -2.54 -8.25 5.05
CA ASP A 97 -3.83 -7.95 4.42
C ASP A 97 -3.67 -7.64 2.92
N ILE A 98 -2.67 -6.82 2.56
CA ILE A 98 -2.34 -6.51 1.16
C ILE A 98 -1.92 -7.79 0.41
N ALA A 99 -1.03 -8.60 1.01
CA ALA A 99 -0.56 -9.84 0.41
C ALA A 99 -1.70 -10.84 0.17
N ASN A 100 -2.64 -10.95 1.10
CA ASN A 100 -3.82 -11.81 0.95
C ASN A 100 -4.70 -11.37 -0.22
N LYS A 101 -4.97 -10.06 -0.37
CA LYS A 101 -5.73 -9.54 -1.53
C LYS A 101 -5.04 -9.80 -2.86
N ILE A 102 -3.71 -9.67 -2.91
CA ILE A 102 -2.92 -9.99 -4.11
C ILE A 102 -3.02 -11.49 -4.41
N LYS A 103 -2.89 -12.34 -3.38
CA LYS A 103 -3.01 -13.79 -3.51
C LYS A 103 -4.37 -14.18 -4.08
N GLU A 104 -5.46 -13.66 -3.51
CA GLU A 104 -6.84 -13.89 -3.97
C GLU A 104 -7.02 -13.50 -5.44
N TYR A 105 -6.49 -12.35 -5.85
CA TYR A 105 -6.50 -11.92 -7.25
C TYR A 105 -5.78 -12.93 -8.16
N CYS A 106 -4.56 -13.34 -7.80
CA CYS A 106 -3.78 -14.28 -8.60
C CYS A 106 -4.43 -15.68 -8.69
N GLU A 107 -5.06 -16.14 -7.60
CA GLU A 107 -5.80 -17.41 -7.56
C GLU A 107 -7.04 -17.36 -8.47
N ALA A 108 -7.80 -16.26 -8.46
CA ALA A 108 -8.94 -16.08 -9.34
C ALA A 108 -8.53 -16.08 -10.83
N GLN A 109 -7.44 -15.38 -11.18
CA GLN A 109 -6.93 -15.35 -12.56
C GLN A 109 -6.39 -16.71 -13.04
N SER A 110 -5.89 -17.55 -12.13
CA SER A 110 -5.42 -18.90 -12.46
C SER A 110 -6.58 -19.86 -12.79
N GLN A 111 -7.75 -19.63 -12.19
CA GLN A 111 -8.97 -20.43 -12.43
C GLN A 111 -9.66 -20.05 -13.74
N GLU A 112 -9.56 -18.79 -14.18
CA GLU A 112 -10.11 -18.32 -15.47
C GLU A 112 -9.27 -18.79 -16.68
N ALA A 113 -8.02 -19.18 -16.46
CA ALA A 113 -7.09 -19.67 -17.48
C ALA A 113 -7.14 -21.20 -17.70
N THR A 114 -8.01 -21.92 -16.97
CA THR A 114 -8.22 -23.39 -17.08
C THR A 114 -9.59 -23.69 -17.67
#